data_AF-A0A956AHC0-F1
#
_entry.id   AF-A0A956AHC0-F1
#
_cell.length_a   1.000
_cell.length_b   1.000
_cell.length_c   1.000
_cell.angle_alpha   90.00
_cell.angle_beta   90.00
_cell.angle_gamma   90.00
#
_symmetry.space_group_name_H-M   'P 1'
#
loop_
_entity.id
_entity.type
_entity.pdbx_description
1 polymer ?
#
loop_
_entity_poly.entity_id
_entity_poly.type
_entity_poly.pdbx_seq_one_letter_code
_entity_poly.pdbx_strand_id
1 'polypeptide(L)'
;MSRRPDAATVLLALLERIPDAHQVERLLEAENLRHVLNQCGQSDADIRAALKTKMPGELLLGLLEGGRTGDELLALLPPPGPSKSAAAVARVQAVLPRPSAVAASVSSLNKAGGIGALVAVIVPAMILSGFFPLWNVGSPGLWYGIATGGAALGGALFAWGRHPAWLGAFCAALAAPGALFVMQWWTADRETIWNVEIAAACGAGALPGIILYNVLARRAR
;
A
#
# COMPACT_ATOMS: atom_id res chain seq x y z
N MET A 1 -6.18 -37.74 -17.08
CA MET A 1 -6.43 -36.28 -17.07
C MET A 1 -5.34 -35.62 -16.26
N SER A 2 -4.34 -34.99 -16.88
CA SER A 2 -3.34 -34.21 -16.12
C SER A 2 -4.00 -32.90 -15.67
N ARG A 3 -3.92 -32.59 -14.37
CA ARG A 3 -4.33 -31.27 -13.86
C ARG A 3 -3.33 -30.24 -14.42
N ARG A 4 -3.84 -29.13 -14.95
CA ARG A 4 -2.97 -27.99 -15.28
C ARG A 4 -2.23 -27.56 -14.01
N PRO A 5 -0.90 -27.30 -14.09
CA PRO A 5 -0.18 -26.80 -12.94
C PRO A 5 -0.74 -25.44 -12.53
N ASP A 6 -0.75 -25.15 -11.23
CA ASP A 6 -1.17 -23.85 -10.75
C ASP A 6 -0.10 -22.78 -11.05
N ALA A 7 -0.51 -21.51 -11.09
CA ALA A 7 0.39 -20.41 -11.41
C ALA A 7 1.52 -20.26 -10.37
N ALA A 8 1.26 -20.61 -9.11
CA ALA A 8 2.24 -20.52 -8.03
C ALA A 8 3.39 -21.53 -8.22
N THR A 9 3.09 -22.76 -8.61
CA THR A 9 4.06 -23.82 -8.89
C THR A 9 4.93 -23.44 -10.09
N VAL A 10 4.33 -22.88 -11.15
CA VAL A 10 5.08 -22.41 -12.32
C VAL A 10 6.02 -21.25 -11.96
N LEU A 11 5.57 -20.30 -11.15
CA LEU A 11 6.43 -19.19 -10.69
C LEU A 11 7.55 -19.67 -9.77
N LEU A 12 7.29 -20.60 -8.85
CA LEU A 12 8.31 -21.18 -7.99
C LEU A 12 9.37 -21.93 -8.80
N ALA A 13 8.95 -22.74 -9.77
CA ALA A 13 9.88 -23.45 -10.67
C ALA A 13 10.73 -22.48 -11.50
N LEU A 14 10.18 -21.33 -11.90
CA LEU A 14 10.95 -20.28 -12.58
C LEU A 14 11.96 -19.61 -11.64
N LEU A 15 11.56 -19.29 -10.41
CA LEU A 15 12.43 -18.67 -9.41
C LEU A 15 13.58 -19.59 -8.97
N GLU A 16 13.37 -20.90 -8.97
CA GLU A 16 14.45 -21.88 -8.73
C GLU A 16 15.54 -21.84 -9.81
N ARG A 17 15.18 -21.43 -11.05
CA ARG A 17 16.11 -21.35 -12.19
C ARG A 17 16.64 -19.94 -12.42
N ILE A 18 15.87 -18.93 -12.05
CA ILE A 18 16.18 -17.50 -12.19
C ILE A 18 15.88 -16.86 -10.82
N PRO A 19 16.87 -16.76 -9.92
CA PRO A 19 16.64 -16.39 -8.52
C PRO A 19 16.19 -14.94 -8.33
N ASP A 20 16.29 -14.09 -9.35
CA ASP A 20 15.85 -12.69 -9.33
C ASP A 20 14.40 -12.57 -9.83
N ALA A 21 13.48 -12.24 -8.93
CA ALA A 21 12.06 -12.06 -9.23
C ALA A 21 11.80 -10.95 -10.27
N HIS A 22 12.62 -9.89 -10.30
CA HIS A 22 12.48 -8.81 -11.26
C HIS A 22 12.86 -9.26 -12.67
N GLN A 23 13.85 -10.15 -12.80
CA GLN A 23 14.22 -10.75 -14.08
C GLN A 23 13.12 -11.68 -14.61
N VAL A 24 12.52 -12.48 -13.73
CA VAL A 24 11.37 -13.33 -14.08
C VAL A 24 10.18 -12.49 -14.53
N GLU A 25 9.83 -11.44 -13.80
CA GLU A 25 8.74 -10.53 -14.18
C GLU A 25 8.99 -9.93 -15.57
N ARG A 26 10.21 -9.44 -15.82
CA ARG A 26 10.60 -8.85 -17.10
C ARG A 26 10.54 -9.86 -18.25
N LEU A 27 10.93 -11.11 -18.04
CA LEU A 27 10.81 -12.19 -19.03
C LEU A 27 9.36 -12.59 -19.31
N LEU A 28 8.48 -12.48 -18.31
CA LEU A 28 7.06 -12.82 -18.42
C LEU A 28 6.20 -11.71 -19.05
N GLU A 29 6.73 -10.49 -19.22
CA GLU A 29 6.05 -9.45 -19.99
C GLU A 29 5.76 -9.95 -21.41
N ALA A 30 4.51 -9.80 -21.87
CA ALA A 30 4.05 -10.39 -23.13
C ALA A 30 4.88 -9.99 -24.36
N GLU A 31 5.39 -8.76 -24.39
CA GLU A 31 6.25 -8.27 -25.49
C GLU A 31 7.63 -8.93 -25.45
N ASN A 32 8.23 -9.03 -24.25
CA ASN A 32 9.54 -9.62 -24.03
C ASN A 32 9.52 -11.13 -24.27
N LEU A 33 8.53 -11.84 -23.73
CA LEU A 33 8.36 -13.28 -23.95
C LEU A 33 8.22 -13.60 -25.43
N ARG A 34 7.41 -12.84 -26.17
CA ARG A 34 7.25 -13.03 -27.61
C ARG A 34 8.56 -12.76 -28.36
N HIS A 35 9.32 -11.74 -27.95
CA HIS A 35 10.63 -11.47 -28.53
C HIS A 35 11.60 -12.64 -28.30
N VAL A 36 11.69 -13.13 -27.06
CA VAL A 36 12.55 -14.28 -26.71
C VAL A 36 12.14 -15.53 -27.48
N LEU A 37 10.85 -15.85 -27.57
CA LEU A 37 10.35 -17.01 -28.31
C LEU A 37 10.64 -16.92 -29.83
N ASN A 38 10.49 -15.72 -30.41
CA ASN A 38 10.84 -15.47 -31.81
C ASN A 38 12.36 -15.63 -32.07
N GLN A 39 13.21 -15.14 -31.16
CA GLN A 39 14.67 -15.36 -31.22
C GLN A 39 15.04 -16.85 -31.06
N CYS A 40 14.19 -17.62 -30.39
CA CYS A 40 14.32 -19.07 -30.27
C CYS A 40 13.76 -19.83 -31.49
N GLY A 41 13.37 -19.14 -32.57
CA GLY A 41 12.92 -19.73 -33.83
C GLY A 41 11.45 -20.14 -33.88
N GLN A 42 10.63 -19.76 -32.89
CA GLN A 42 9.19 -20.00 -32.94
C GLN A 42 8.50 -18.98 -33.85
N SER A 43 7.52 -19.44 -34.61
CA SER A 43 6.72 -18.53 -35.42
C SER A 43 5.69 -17.78 -34.57
N ASP A 44 5.35 -16.58 -35.01
CA ASP A 44 4.35 -15.72 -34.38
C ASP A 44 2.93 -16.33 -34.35
N ALA A 45 2.66 -17.28 -35.25
CA ALA A 45 1.42 -18.06 -35.26
C ALA A 45 1.45 -19.13 -34.15
N ASP A 46 2.57 -19.84 -34.00
CA ASP A 46 2.75 -20.88 -32.99
C ASP A 46 2.73 -20.30 -31.58
N ILE A 47 3.37 -19.15 -31.36
CA ILE A 47 3.35 -18.44 -30.07
C ILE A 47 1.92 -18.09 -29.68
N ARG A 48 1.12 -17.54 -30.61
CA ARG A 48 -0.29 -17.21 -30.35
C ARG A 48 -1.15 -18.44 -30.09
N ALA A 49 -0.91 -19.55 -30.79
CA ALA A 49 -1.60 -20.80 -30.54
C ALA A 49 -1.23 -21.38 -29.15
N ALA A 50 0.05 -21.31 -28.79
CA ALA A 50 0.56 -21.78 -27.52
C ALA A 50 0.00 -20.96 -26.34
N LEU A 51 -0.03 -19.62 -26.43
CA LEU A 51 -0.58 -18.75 -25.39
C LEU A 51 -2.10 -18.91 -25.17
N LYS A 52 -2.84 -19.49 -26.12
CA LYS A 52 -4.25 -19.87 -25.90
C LYS A 52 -4.41 -21.10 -25.00
N THR A 53 -3.39 -21.94 -24.91
CA THR A 53 -3.47 -23.26 -24.27
C THR A 53 -2.57 -23.40 -23.05
N LYS A 54 -1.50 -22.60 -22.98
CA LYS A 54 -0.45 -22.63 -21.94
C LYS A 54 -0.26 -21.24 -21.32
N MET A 55 0.22 -21.22 -20.08
CA MET A 55 0.59 -19.98 -19.41
C MET A 55 1.94 -19.44 -19.95
N PRO A 56 2.17 -18.12 -19.92
CA PRO A 56 3.46 -17.51 -20.28
C PRO A 56 4.65 -18.17 -19.59
N GLY A 57 4.52 -18.45 -18.28
CA GLY A 57 5.57 -19.10 -17.49
C GLY A 57 5.85 -20.54 -17.90
N GLU A 58 4.84 -21.28 -18.39
CA GLU A 58 5.06 -22.64 -18.90
C GLU A 58 5.85 -22.64 -20.22
N LEU A 59 5.65 -21.62 -21.06
CA LEU A 59 6.44 -21.47 -22.29
C LEU A 59 7.90 -21.14 -21.98
N LEU A 60 8.13 -20.28 -20.98
CA LEU A 60 9.46 -19.93 -20.52
C LEU A 60 10.16 -21.12 -19.85
N LEU A 61 9.45 -21.88 -19.00
CA LEU A 61 9.96 -23.13 -18.41
C LEU A 61 10.34 -24.15 -19.50
N GLY A 62 9.52 -24.30 -20.55
CA GLY A 62 9.83 -25.19 -21.65
C GLY A 62 11.13 -24.83 -22.39
N LEU A 63 11.49 -23.54 -22.45
CA LEU A 63 12.79 -23.11 -23.00
C LEU A 63 13.95 -23.47 -22.07
N LEU A 64 13.77 -23.32 -20.75
CA LEU A 64 14.77 -23.67 -19.75
C LEU A 64 14.99 -25.20 -19.67
N GLU A 65 13.92 -25.98 -19.74
CA GLU A 65 13.97 -27.45 -19.83
C GLU A 65 14.64 -27.93 -21.12
N GLY A 66 14.53 -27.13 -22.19
CA GLY A 66 15.25 -27.34 -23.46
C GLY A 66 16.76 -27.07 -23.40
N GLY A 67 17.31 -26.76 -22.21
CA GLY A 67 18.74 -26.61 -21.98
C GLY A 67 19.26 -25.16 -22.06
N ARG A 68 18.38 -24.16 -22.24
CA ARG A 68 18.79 -22.75 -22.19
C ARG A 68 18.92 -22.28 -20.75
N THR A 69 19.84 -21.36 -20.51
CA THR A 69 20.04 -20.75 -19.18
C THR A 69 19.23 -19.46 -19.04
N GLY A 70 18.95 -19.05 -17.79
CA GLY A 70 18.28 -17.78 -17.51
C GLY A 70 19.02 -16.59 -18.10
N ASP A 71 20.35 -16.59 -18.01
CA ASP A 71 21.22 -15.53 -18.54
C ASP A 71 21.16 -15.43 -20.07
N GLU A 72 21.09 -16.57 -20.77
CA GLU A 72 20.90 -16.59 -22.23
C GLU A 72 19.55 -15.98 -22.62
N LEU A 73 18.48 -16.29 -21.90
CA LEU A 73 17.16 -15.73 -22.17
C LEU A 73 17.12 -14.22 -21.90
N LEU A 74 17.83 -13.76 -20.86
CA LEU A 74 17.96 -12.34 -20.52
C LEU A 74 18.80 -11.57 -21.56
N ALA A 75 19.84 -12.20 -22.11
CA ALA A 75 20.65 -11.61 -23.17
C ALA A 75 19.88 -11.41 -24.48
N LEU A 76 18.81 -12.20 -24.70
CA LEU A 76 17.90 -12.03 -25.82
C LEU A 76 16.87 -10.90 -25.62
N LEU A 77 16.77 -10.33 -24.42
CA LEU A 77 15.85 -9.22 -24.20
C LEU A 77 16.33 -7.96 -24.92
N PRO A 78 15.42 -7.17 -25.52
CA PRO A 78 15.78 -5.86 -26.00
C PRO A 78 16.35 -5.03 -24.83
N PRO A 79 17.33 -4.14 -25.08
CA PRO A 79 17.82 -3.22 -24.05
C PRO A 79 16.62 -2.51 -23.43
N PRO A 80 16.63 -2.23 -22.11
CA PRO A 80 15.49 -1.63 -21.44
C PRO A 80 15.14 -0.31 -22.13
N GLY A 81 14.12 -0.34 -22.98
CA GLY A 81 13.59 0.85 -23.59
C GLY A 81 12.95 1.72 -22.51
N PRO A 82 12.79 3.03 -22.72
CA PRO A 82 11.94 3.83 -21.85
C PRO A 82 10.58 3.15 -21.83
N SER A 83 10.19 2.58 -20.68
CA SER A 83 9.05 1.68 -20.64
C SER A 83 7.83 2.38 -21.23
N LYS A 84 7.05 1.69 -22.06
CA LYS A 84 5.81 2.28 -22.62
C LYS A 84 4.89 2.79 -21.51
N SER A 85 4.99 2.20 -20.31
CA SER A 85 4.38 2.71 -19.07
C SER A 85 4.94 4.09 -18.68
N ALA A 86 6.26 4.29 -18.64
CA ALA A 86 6.87 5.60 -18.34
C ALA A 86 6.55 6.65 -19.42
N ALA A 87 6.51 6.28 -20.71
CA ALA A 87 6.16 7.18 -21.78
C ALA A 87 4.65 7.52 -21.81
N ALA A 88 3.78 6.56 -21.50
CA ALA A 88 2.35 6.79 -21.33
C ALA A 88 2.06 7.63 -20.08
N VAL A 89 2.74 7.37 -18.96
CA VAL A 89 2.69 8.20 -17.76
C VAL A 89 3.20 9.61 -18.05
N ALA A 90 4.28 9.78 -18.80
CA ALA A 90 4.79 11.08 -19.21
C ALA A 90 3.82 11.83 -20.14
N ARG A 91 3.16 11.13 -21.07
CA ARG A 91 2.13 11.74 -21.94
C ARG A 91 0.86 12.11 -21.17
N VAL A 92 0.44 11.29 -20.21
CA VAL A 92 -0.69 11.61 -19.31
C VAL A 92 -0.31 12.77 -18.39
N GLN A 93 0.92 12.80 -17.84
CA GLN A 93 1.43 13.91 -17.04
C GLN A 93 1.63 15.20 -17.85
N ALA A 94 1.90 15.11 -19.15
CA ALA A 94 2.02 16.26 -20.05
C ALA A 94 0.65 16.86 -20.45
N VAL A 95 -0.42 16.06 -20.41
CA VAL A 95 -1.79 16.50 -20.70
C VAL A 95 -2.51 16.95 -19.42
N LEU A 96 -2.15 16.41 -18.26
CA LEU A 96 -2.70 16.86 -16.98
C LEU A 96 -2.13 18.24 -16.61
N PRO A 97 -2.98 19.18 -16.13
CA PRO A 97 -2.49 20.43 -15.59
C PRO A 97 -1.50 20.12 -14.47
N ARG A 98 -0.28 20.66 -14.55
CA ARG A 98 0.70 20.58 -13.46
C ARG A 98 -0.04 20.96 -12.17
N PRO A 99 0.03 20.15 -11.10
CA PRO A 99 -0.56 20.55 -9.83
C PRO A 99 0.02 21.93 -9.51
N SER A 100 -0.85 22.93 -9.39
CA SER A 100 -0.41 24.24 -8.94
C SER A 100 0.34 24.05 -7.63
N ALA A 101 1.37 24.87 -7.35
CA ALA A 101 2.13 24.77 -6.09
C ALA A 101 1.20 24.73 -4.85
N VAL A 102 0.01 25.32 -4.98
CA VAL A 102 -1.09 25.26 -4.01
C VAL A 102 -1.64 23.84 -3.81
N ALA A 103 -1.92 23.08 -4.88
CA ALA A 103 -2.40 21.71 -4.78
C ALA A 103 -1.36 20.75 -4.16
N ALA A 104 -0.07 20.94 -4.49
CA ALA A 104 1.02 20.20 -3.86
C ALA A 104 1.14 20.53 -2.36
N SER A 105 1.05 21.83 -2.02
CA SER A 105 1.07 22.31 -0.63
C SER A 105 -0.10 21.75 0.20
N VAL A 106 -1.31 21.77 -0.34
CA VAL A 106 -2.52 21.21 0.31
C VAL A 106 -2.39 19.69 0.48
N SER A 107 -1.81 18.97 -0.49
CA SER A 107 -1.56 17.52 -0.38
C SER A 107 -0.58 17.19 0.75
N SER A 108 0.52 17.94 0.87
CA SER A 108 1.50 17.79 1.95
C SER A 108 0.90 18.12 3.32
N LEU A 109 0.09 19.18 3.41
CA LEU A 109 -0.59 19.57 4.64
C LEU A 109 -1.57 18.49 5.10
N ASN A 110 -2.30 17.87 4.18
CA ASN A 110 -3.24 16.81 4.52
C ASN A 110 -2.54 15.56 5.07
N LYS A 111 -1.38 15.19 4.49
CA LYS A 111 -0.55 14.09 5.02
C LYS A 111 -0.01 14.42 6.41
N ALA A 112 0.51 15.64 6.58
CA ALA A 112 1.01 16.11 7.88
C ALA A 112 -0.12 16.13 8.93
N GLY A 113 -1.33 16.55 8.56
CA GLY A 113 -2.51 16.52 9.42
C GLY A 113 -2.89 15.11 9.84
N GLY A 114 -2.92 14.15 8.89
CA GLY A 114 -3.19 12.74 9.18
C GLY A 114 -2.15 12.11 10.11
N ILE A 115 -0.86 12.36 9.86
CA ILE A 115 0.24 11.88 10.72
C ILE A 115 0.16 12.54 12.10
N GLY A 116 -0.09 13.85 12.16
CA GLY A 116 -0.21 14.60 13.41
C GLY A 116 -1.36 14.07 14.28
N ALA A 117 -2.52 13.79 13.68
CA ALA A 117 -3.64 13.18 14.38
C ALA A 117 -3.29 11.79 14.90
N LEU A 118 -2.61 10.97 14.10
CA LEU A 118 -2.17 9.63 14.50
C LEU A 118 -1.22 9.69 15.71
N VAL A 119 -0.18 10.53 15.64
CA VAL A 119 0.82 10.68 16.72
C VAL A 119 0.16 11.22 17.99
N ALA A 120 -0.73 12.20 17.85
CA ALA A 120 -1.47 12.77 18.97
C ALA A 120 -2.34 11.75 19.71
N VAL A 121 -2.81 10.70 19.04
CA VAL A 121 -3.57 9.61 19.70
C VAL A 121 -2.65 8.52 20.23
N ILE A 122 -1.68 8.06 19.43
CA ILE A 122 -0.83 6.92 19.79
C ILE A 122 0.06 7.24 21.00
N VAL A 123 0.68 8.42 21.05
CA VAL A 123 1.62 8.74 22.14
C VAL A 123 0.92 8.76 23.50
N PRO A 124 -0.20 9.48 23.70
CA PRO A 124 -0.98 9.38 24.94
C PRO A 124 -1.47 7.97 25.24
N ALA A 125 -1.87 7.19 24.22
CA ALA A 125 -2.30 5.81 24.39
C ALA A 125 -1.20 4.92 24.99
N MET A 126 0.03 5.04 24.47
CA MET A 126 1.19 4.30 24.95
C MET A 126 1.57 4.70 26.39
N ILE A 127 1.48 5.98 26.73
CA ILE A 127 1.75 6.49 28.08
C ILE A 127 0.72 5.94 29.07
N LEU A 128 -0.57 6.03 28.74
CA LEU A 128 -1.66 5.54 29.60
C LEU A 128 -1.65 4.02 29.78
N SER A 129 -1.20 3.28 28.77
CA SER A 129 -1.10 1.81 28.80
C SER A 129 0.18 1.32 29.49
N GLY A 130 1.02 2.22 30.00
CA GLY A 130 2.22 1.86 30.78
C GLY A 130 3.46 1.49 29.96
N PHE A 131 3.45 1.70 28.63
CA PHE A 131 4.65 1.48 27.79
C PHE A 131 5.75 2.53 28.03
N PHE A 132 5.36 3.75 28.43
CA PHE A 132 6.28 4.84 28.78
C PHE A 132 5.96 5.40 30.17
N PRO A 133 6.20 4.63 31.25
CA PRO A 133 5.79 5.02 32.60
C PRO A 133 6.52 6.28 33.08
N LEU A 134 7.77 6.50 32.65
CA LEU A 134 8.56 7.69 32.96
C LEU A 134 7.96 8.99 32.41
N TRP A 135 7.10 8.90 31.38
CA TRP A 135 6.47 10.05 30.75
C TRP A 135 5.07 10.29 31.30
N ASN A 136 4.56 9.40 32.15
CA ASN A 136 3.23 9.52 32.76
C ASN A 136 3.24 10.50 33.95
N VAL A 137 3.49 11.77 33.64
CA VAL A 137 3.57 12.87 34.62
C VAL A 137 2.24 13.57 34.86
N GLY A 138 1.18 13.17 34.16
CA GLY A 138 -0.12 13.83 34.13
C GLY A 138 -1.27 12.93 34.57
N SER A 139 -2.43 13.54 34.86
CA SER A 139 -3.65 12.78 35.10
C SER A 139 -4.16 12.12 33.81
N PRO A 140 -4.94 11.03 33.88
CA PRO A 140 -5.54 10.44 32.69
C PRO A 140 -6.32 11.46 31.85
N GLY A 141 -7.09 12.34 32.52
CA GLY A 141 -7.83 13.41 31.85
C GLY A 141 -6.95 14.36 31.02
N LEU A 142 -5.72 14.65 31.46
CA LEU A 142 -4.77 15.46 30.69
C LEU A 142 -4.40 14.77 29.38
N TRP A 143 -4.09 13.48 29.43
CA TRP A 143 -3.71 12.69 28.25
C TRP A 143 -4.87 12.54 27.25
N TYR A 144 -6.09 12.32 27.75
CA TYR A 144 -7.30 12.36 26.92
C TYR A 144 -7.49 13.75 26.28
N GLY A 145 -7.23 14.83 27.02
CA GLY A 145 -7.29 16.19 26.51
C GLY A 145 -6.26 16.45 25.40
N ILE A 146 -5.01 16.05 25.60
CA ILE A 146 -3.93 16.16 24.61
C ILE A 146 -4.27 15.37 23.35
N ALA A 147 -4.73 14.12 23.50
CA ALA A 147 -5.10 13.28 22.36
C ALA A 147 -6.26 13.87 21.58
N THR A 148 -7.31 14.31 22.28
CA THR A 148 -8.49 14.91 21.66
C THR A 148 -8.14 16.20 20.93
N GLY A 149 -7.38 17.09 21.58
CA GLY A 149 -6.97 18.37 20.99
C GLY A 149 -6.02 18.20 19.80
N GLY A 150 -5.03 17.33 19.92
CA GLY A 150 -4.08 17.05 18.84
C GLY A 150 -4.76 16.32 17.66
N ALA A 151 -5.68 15.38 17.92
CA ALA A 151 -6.48 14.75 16.89
C ALA A 151 -7.41 15.75 16.20
N ALA A 152 -8.06 16.66 16.95
CA ALA A 152 -8.88 17.72 16.38
C ALA A 152 -8.07 18.62 15.44
N LEU A 153 -6.88 19.05 15.87
CA LEU A 153 -5.99 19.87 15.05
C LEU A 153 -5.53 19.10 13.79
N GLY A 154 -5.06 17.87 13.95
CA GLY A 154 -4.64 17.03 12.82
C GLY A 154 -5.78 16.73 11.85
N GLY A 155 -6.99 16.50 12.37
CA GLY A 155 -8.21 16.30 11.59
C GLY A 155 -8.62 17.54 10.80
N ALA A 156 -8.54 18.74 11.39
CA ALA A 156 -8.76 20.00 10.68
C ALA A 156 -7.77 20.18 9.52
N LEU A 157 -6.49 19.91 9.77
CA LEU A 157 -5.44 19.97 8.76
C LEU A 157 -5.63 18.91 7.68
N PHE A 158 -6.09 17.71 8.02
CA PHE A 158 -6.38 16.62 7.07
C PHE A 158 -7.56 16.95 6.14
N ALA A 159 -8.59 17.61 6.67
CA ALA A 159 -9.73 18.04 5.89
C ALA A 159 -9.44 19.29 5.03
N TRP A 160 -8.34 19.99 5.30
CA TRP A 160 -8.04 21.28 4.68
C TRP A 160 -8.00 21.19 3.14
N GLY A 161 -8.77 22.06 2.49
CA GLY A 161 -8.89 22.09 1.03
C GLY A 161 -9.66 20.92 0.40
N ARG A 162 -10.18 19.97 1.18
CA ARG A 162 -11.06 18.88 0.71
C ARG A 162 -12.47 18.98 1.23
N HIS A 163 -12.61 19.34 2.51
CA HIS A 163 -13.84 19.44 3.26
C HIS A 163 -13.75 20.62 4.25
N PRO A 164 -14.85 21.06 4.85
CA PRO A 164 -14.79 22.07 5.90
C PRO A 164 -13.87 21.63 7.06
N ALA A 165 -12.91 22.47 7.46
CA ALA A 165 -11.92 22.10 8.49
C ALA A 165 -12.56 21.72 9.83
N TRP A 166 -13.68 22.37 10.20
CA TRP A 166 -14.43 22.03 11.41
C TRP A 166 -14.96 20.60 11.41
N LEU A 167 -15.28 20.04 10.24
CA LEU A 167 -15.74 18.67 10.10
C LEU A 167 -14.63 17.68 10.46
N GLY A 168 -13.43 17.93 9.93
CA GLY A 168 -12.24 17.14 10.24
C GLY A 168 -11.88 17.20 11.73
N ALA A 169 -11.91 18.40 12.31
CA ALA A 169 -11.67 18.58 13.74
C ALA A 169 -12.67 17.81 14.60
N PHE A 170 -13.96 18.00 14.34
CA PHE A 170 -15.02 17.39 15.14
C PHE A 170 -14.96 15.86 15.11
N CYS A 171 -14.83 15.27 13.91
CA CYS A 171 -14.80 13.82 13.79
C CYS A 171 -13.53 13.20 14.38
N ALA A 172 -12.37 13.85 14.23
CA ALA A 172 -11.12 13.37 14.82
C ALA A 172 -11.10 13.53 16.35
N ALA A 173 -11.66 14.63 16.87
CA ALA A 173 -11.87 14.81 18.31
C ALA A 173 -12.76 13.72 18.91
N LEU A 174 -13.73 13.21 18.14
CA LEU A 174 -14.62 12.14 18.57
C LEU A 174 -13.96 10.75 18.46
N ALA A 175 -13.10 10.55 17.46
CA ALA A 175 -12.35 9.32 17.25
C ALA A 175 -11.30 9.07 18.35
N ALA A 176 -10.63 10.12 18.83
CA ALA A 176 -9.50 10.00 19.74
C ALA A 176 -9.86 9.41 21.12
N PRO A 177 -10.90 9.86 21.83
CA PRO A 177 -11.35 9.23 23.07
C PRO A 177 -11.77 7.77 22.89
N GLY A 178 -12.44 7.46 21.78
CA GLY A 178 -12.84 6.08 21.46
C GLY A 178 -11.63 5.17 21.28
N ALA A 179 -10.62 5.62 20.52
CA ALA A 179 -9.37 4.90 20.32
C ALA A 179 -8.63 4.68 21.65
N LEU A 180 -8.52 5.71 22.48
CA LEU A 180 -7.88 5.62 23.80
C LEU A 180 -8.62 4.68 24.75
N PHE A 181 -9.95 4.77 24.81
CA PHE A 181 -10.76 3.94 25.67
C PHE A 181 -10.64 2.46 25.31
N VAL A 182 -10.79 2.12 24.02
CA VAL A 182 -10.69 0.73 23.56
C VAL A 182 -9.28 0.19 23.75
N MET A 183 -8.25 1.00 23.49
CA MET A 183 -6.86 0.64 23.76
C MET A 183 -6.64 0.34 25.25
N GLN A 184 -7.04 1.26 26.14
CA GLN A 184 -6.87 1.11 27.58
C GLN A 184 -7.60 -0.12 28.12
N TRP A 185 -8.82 -0.37 27.64
CA TRP A 185 -9.60 -1.57 27.96
C TRP A 185 -8.91 -2.85 27.46
N TRP A 186 -8.38 -2.84 26.23
CA TRP A 186 -7.69 -3.99 25.65
C TRP A 186 -6.37 -4.30 26.36
N THR A 187 -5.65 -3.29 26.84
CA THR A 187 -4.34 -3.45 27.47
C THR A 187 -4.41 -3.74 28.97
N ALA A 188 -5.55 -3.52 29.63
CA ALA A 188 -5.65 -3.50 31.10
C ALA A 188 -5.14 -4.77 31.79
N ASP A 189 -5.38 -5.94 31.20
CA ASP A 189 -5.08 -7.25 31.81
C ASP A 189 -4.01 -8.03 31.03
N ARG A 190 -3.19 -7.35 30.21
CA ARG A 190 -2.23 -8.01 29.31
C ARG A 190 -0.79 -7.62 29.60
N GLU A 191 0.04 -8.62 29.88
CA GLU A 191 1.49 -8.44 30.10
C GLU A 191 2.27 -8.32 28.79
N THR A 192 1.77 -8.91 27.70
CA THR A 192 2.39 -8.84 26.37
C THR A 192 1.35 -8.44 25.34
N ILE A 193 1.69 -7.47 24.49
CA ILE A 193 0.78 -6.92 23.48
C ILE A 193 1.57 -6.71 22.20
N TRP A 194 1.06 -7.22 21.09
CA TRP A 194 1.73 -7.08 19.80
C TRP A 194 1.36 -5.73 19.17
N ASN A 195 2.27 -5.13 18.42
CA ASN A 195 2.02 -3.84 17.74
C ASN A 195 0.76 -3.88 16.84
N VAL A 196 0.47 -5.04 16.24
CA VAL A 196 -0.73 -5.24 15.41
C VAL A 196 -2.02 -5.17 16.24
N GLU A 197 -2.01 -5.65 17.49
CA GLU A 197 -3.16 -5.59 18.39
C GLU A 197 -3.44 -4.17 18.84
N ILE A 198 -2.39 -3.40 19.12
CA ILE A 198 -2.47 -1.96 19.43
C ILE A 198 -3.12 -1.22 18.27
N ALA A 199 -2.65 -1.46 17.04
CA ALA A 199 -3.21 -0.83 15.84
C ALA A 199 -4.68 -1.22 15.62
N ALA A 200 -5.03 -2.50 15.86
CA ALA A 200 -6.40 -3.00 15.72
C ALA A 200 -7.35 -2.39 16.77
N ALA A 201 -6.94 -2.33 18.03
CA ALA A 201 -7.74 -1.76 19.13
C ALA A 201 -7.97 -0.25 18.94
N CYS A 202 -6.90 0.50 18.62
CA CYS A 202 -7.01 1.92 18.29
C CYS A 202 -7.91 2.16 17.07
N GLY A 203 -7.74 1.35 16.02
CA GLY A 203 -8.56 1.41 14.81
C GLY A 203 -10.04 1.16 15.11
N ALA A 204 -10.35 0.12 15.88
CA ALA A 204 -11.70 -0.21 16.29
C ALA A 204 -12.36 0.91 17.11
N GLY A 205 -11.62 1.49 18.07
CA GLY A 205 -12.11 2.61 18.87
C GLY A 205 -12.31 3.91 18.07
N ALA A 206 -11.54 4.12 17.00
CA ALA A 206 -11.66 5.27 16.12
C ALA A 206 -12.83 5.16 15.11
N LEU A 207 -13.38 3.95 14.88
CA LEU A 207 -14.41 3.70 13.86
C LEU A 207 -15.60 4.66 13.92
N PRO A 208 -16.21 4.98 15.08
CA PRO A 208 -17.36 5.88 15.13
C PRO A 208 -17.06 7.26 14.52
N GLY A 209 -15.89 7.84 14.84
CA GLY A 209 -15.46 9.13 14.28
C GLY A 209 -15.17 9.04 12.77
N ILE A 210 -14.55 7.93 12.32
CA ILE A 210 -14.26 7.69 10.90
C ILE A 210 -15.55 7.51 10.09
N ILE A 211 -16.51 6.73 10.59
CA ILE A 211 -17.81 6.52 9.94
C ILE A 211 -18.55 7.85 9.84
N LEU A 212 -18.60 8.61 10.94
CA LEU A 212 -19.26 9.92 10.98
C LEU A 212 -18.63 10.90 9.98
N TYR A 213 -17.29 10.96 9.91
CA TYR A 213 -16.58 11.77 8.92
C TYR A 213 -17.00 11.41 7.50
N ASN A 214 -17.03 10.12 7.16
CA ASN A 214 -17.41 9.67 5.82
C ASN A 214 -18.86 10.01 5.47
N VAL A 215 -19.79 9.87 6.41
CA VAL A 215 -21.20 10.21 6.20
C VAL A 215 -21.36 11.73 5.97
N LEU A 216 -20.74 12.55 6.80
CA LEU A 216 -20.84 14.00 6.72
C LEU A 216 -20.06 14.58 5.53
N ALA A 217 -18.89 14.04 5.21
CA ALA A 217 -18.08 14.44 4.08
C ALA A 217 -18.78 14.18 2.74
N ARG A 218 -19.61 13.13 2.66
CA ARG A 218 -20.46 12.86 1.48
C ARG A 218 -21.58 13.88 1.32
N ARG A 219 -22.12 14.40 2.43
CA ARG A 219 -23.20 15.41 2.43
C ARG A 219 -22.69 16.83 2.24
N ALA A 220 -21.41 17.07 2.51
CA ALA A 220 -20.77 18.37 2.37
C ALA A 220 -20.19 18.62 0.96
N ARG A 221 -20.41 17.71 0.01
CA ARG A 221 -20.09 17.87 -1.42
C ARG A 221 -21.34 18.29 -2.17
#